data_AF-A0A8J2LWW3-F1
#
_entry.id   AF-A0A8J2LWW3-F1
#
_cell.length_a   1.000
_cell.length_b   1.000
_cell.length_c   1.000
_cell.angle_alpha   90.00
_cell.angle_beta   90.00
_cell.angle_gamma   90.00
#
_symmetry.space_group_name_H-M   'P 1'
#
loop_
_entity.id
_entity.type
_entity.pdbx_description
1 polymer ?
#
loop_
_entity_poly.entity_id
_entity_poly.type
_entity_poly.pdbx_seq_one_letter_code
_entity_poly.pdbx_strand_id
1 'polypeptide(L)'
;MVLSGLTLHWVNELPKTLFRINQILKPDGVFLGAMFGCQTLFELRCALQLGELEREGGMAAHISPFAQVQDIGGLLNINGFTMLTIVSVYFL
;
A
#
# COMPACT_ATOMS: atom_id res chain seq x y z
N MET A 1 15.39 -2.58 -13.36
CA MET A 1 14.38 -3.30 -12.55
C MET A 1 14.40 -2.73 -11.15
N VAL A 2 13.22 -2.50 -10.58
CA VAL A 2 13.05 -2.10 -9.18
C VAL A 2 12.11 -3.11 -8.52
N LEU A 3 12.44 -3.55 -7.31
CA LEU A 3 11.64 -4.48 -6.54
C LEU A 3 11.35 -3.89 -5.15
N SER A 4 10.11 -3.98 -4.71
CA SER A 4 9.70 -3.58 -3.36
C SER A 4 8.75 -4.63 -2.76
N GLY A 5 9.19 -5.28 -1.69
CA GLY A 5 8.37 -6.23 -0.94
C GLY A 5 7.88 -5.62 0.36
N LEU A 6 6.56 -5.56 0.56
CA LEU A 6 5.86 -5.16 1.78
C LEU A 6 6.42 -3.90 2.47
N THR A 7 6.75 -2.87 1.69
CA THR A 7 7.33 -1.62 2.24
C THR A 7 6.62 -0.36 1.78
N LEU A 8 6.00 -0.34 0.59
CA LEU A 8 5.36 0.87 0.06
C LEU A 8 4.18 1.41 0.89
N HIS A 9 3.53 0.56 1.70
CA HIS A 9 2.45 0.99 2.59
C HIS A 9 2.92 1.87 3.77
N TRP A 10 4.24 1.96 4.00
CA TRP A 10 4.85 2.86 4.99
C TRP A 10 5.33 4.18 4.39
N VAL A 11 5.22 4.36 3.08
CA VAL A 11 5.72 5.54 2.38
C VAL A 11 4.68 6.65 2.42
N ASN A 12 5.01 7.77 3.07
CA ASN A 12 4.12 8.92 3.18
C ASN A 12 3.84 9.60 1.82
N GLU A 13 4.86 9.73 0.96
CA GLU A 13 4.72 10.32 -0.37
C GLU A 13 4.77 9.24 -1.47
N LEU A 14 3.80 8.32 -1.45
CA LEU A 14 3.72 7.20 -2.40
C LEU A 14 3.72 7.66 -3.88
N PRO A 15 2.95 8.68 -4.31
CA PRO A 15 2.96 9.12 -5.70
C PRO A 15 4.35 9.58 -6.16
N LYS A 16 5.02 10.39 -5.34
CA LYS A 16 6.38 10.89 -5.62
C LYS A 16 7.41 9.76 -5.66
N THR A 17 7.23 8.75 -4.83
CA THR A 17 8.09 7.56 -4.81
C THR A 17 7.91 6.75 -6.10
N LEU A 18 6.67 6.53 -6.54
CA LEU A 18 6.37 5.85 -7.81
C LEU A 18 6.91 6.63 -9.01
N PHE A 19 6.76 7.97 -9.03
CA PHE A 19 7.37 8.83 -10.05
C PHE A 19 8.88 8.60 -10.14
N ARG A 20 9.58 8.63 -9.00
CA ARG A 20 11.04 8.42 -8.95
C ARG A 20 11.43 7.03 -9.40
N ILE A 21 10.67 6.00 -9.04
CA ILE A 21 10.89 4.64 -9.52
C ILE A 21 10.79 4.59 -11.04
N ASN A 22 9.76 5.21 -11.63
CA ASN A 22 9.61 5.26 -13.08
C ASN A 22 10.81 5.96 -13.77
N GLN A 23 11.26 7.09 -13.22
CA GLN A 23 12.38 7.87 -13.76
C GLN A 23 13.74 7.14 -13.75
N ILE A 24 13.99 6.25 -12.79
CA ILE A 24 15.27 5.52 -12.71
C ILE A 24 15.28 4.21 -13.50
N LEU A 25 14.12 3.77 -14.00
CA LEU A 25 14.06 2.59 -14.84
C LEU A 25 14.69 2.90 -16.21
N LYS A 26 15.47 1.93 -16.71
CA LYS A 26 15.85 1.92 -18.12
C LYS A 26 14.59 1.81 -19.00
N PRO A 27 14.65 2.21 -20.29
CA PRO A 27 13.59 1.90 -21.24
C PRO A 27 13.20 0.42 -21.15
N ASP A 28 11.88 0.15 -21.16
CA ASP A 28 11.28 -1.18 -20.97
C ASP A 28 11.61 -1.89 -19.64
N GLY A 29 12.06 -1.13 -18.64
CA GLY A 29 12.34 -1.63 -17.30
C GLY A 29 11.08 -1.98 -16.51
N VAL A 30 11.16 -3.05 -15.71
CA VAL A 30 10.04 -3.50 -14.87
C VAL A 30 10.14 -2.99 -13.42
N PHE A 31 8.99 -2.61 -12.86
CA PHE A 31 8.78 -2.43 -11.42
C PHE A 31 7.89 -3.56 -10.90
N LEU A 32 8.31 -4.21 -9.81
CA LEU A 32 7.56 -5.25 -9.11
C LEU A 32 7.38 -4.85 -7.65
N GLY A 33 6.14 -4.83 -7.19
CA GLY A 33 5.76 -4.34 -5.86
C GLY A 33 4.76 -5.26 -5.16
N ALA A 34 4.91 -5.40 -3.85
CA ALA A 34 3.90 -5.97 -2.97
C ALA A 34 3.70 -5.04 -1.76
N MET A 35 2.45 -4.78 -1.37
CA MET A 35 2.12 -3.96 -0.21
C MET A 35 0.78 -4.38 0.38
N PHE A 36 0.52 -4.00 1.63
CA PHE A 36 -0.80 -4.17 2.24
C PHE A 36 -1.84 -3.29 1.53
N GLY A 37 -3.01 -3.89 1.29
CA GLY A 37 -4.18 -3.18 0.79
C GLY A 37 -5.13 -2.83 1.93
N CYS A 38 -6.12 -1.97 1.65
CA CYS A 38 -7.10 -1.46 2.63
C CYS A 38 -7.67 -2.54 3.58
N GLN A 39 -7.97 -3.74 3.08
CA GLN A 39 -8.56 -4.81 3.90
C GLN A 39 -7.54 -5.66 4.69
N THR A 40 -6.24 -5.51 4.44
CA THR A 40 -5.21 -6.25 5.17
C THR A 40 -5.18 -5.82 6.64
N LEU A 41 -5.06 -6.77 7.58
CA LEU A 41 -5.02 -6.55 9.04
C LEU A 41 -6.32 -5.95 9.63
N PHE A 42 -7.46 -6.15 8.98
CA PHE A 42 -8.74 -5.62 9.47
C PHE A 42 -9.07 -6.11 10.88
N GLU A 43 -8.96 -7.42 11.13
CA GLU A 43 -9.26 -8.06 12.42
C GLU A 43 -8.31 -7.56 13.51
N LEU A 44 -7.03 -7.39 13.18
CA LEU A 44 -6.04 -6.85 14.11
C LEU A 44 -6.36 -5.40 14.48
N ARG A 45 -6.75 -4.57 13.50
CA ARG A 45 -7.22 -3.19 13.78
C ARG A 45 -8.40 -3.21 14.73
N CYS A 46 -9.42 -4.02 14.46
CA CYS A 46 -10.59 -4.12 15.32
C CYS A 46 -10.25 -4.61 16.73
N ALA A 47 -9.38 -5.63 16.86
CA ALA A 47 -8.99 -6.17 18.15
C ALA A 47 -8.25 -5.13 19.02
N LEU A 48 -7.33 -4.36 18.43
CA LEU A 48 -6.63 -3.28 19.13
C LEU A 48 -7.60 -2.17 19.55
N GLN A 49 -8.46 -1.74 18.63
CA GLN A 49 -9.46 -0.71 18.86
C GLN A 49 -10.43 -1.06 20.00
N LEU A 50 -10.93 -2.30 20.02
CA LEU A 50 -11.81 -2.78 21.09
C LEU A 50 -11.05 -2.89 22.42
N GLY A 51 -9.85 -3.45 22.41
CA GLY A 51 -9.06 -3.61 23.63
C GLY A 51 -8.69 -2.29 24.30
N GLU A 52 -8.33 -1.26 23.51
CA GLU A 52 -8.05 0.08 24.04
C GLU A 52 -9.32 0.78 24.52
N LEU A 53 -10.41 0.64 23.78
CA LEU A 53 -11.69 1.23 24.17
C LEU A 53 -12.16 0.69 25.54
N GLU A 54 -12.04 -0.63 25.75
CA GLU A 54 -12.45 -1.29 27.00
C GLU A 54 -11.53 -0.95 28.18
N ARG A 55 -10.22 -0.82 27.95
CA ARG A 55 -9.22 -0.69 29.02
C ARG A 55 -8.82 0.73 29.35
N GLU A 56 -8.80 1.59 28.34
CA GLU A 56 -8.24 2.94 28.42
C GLU A 56 -9.30 4.02 28.14
N GLY A 57 -10.48 3.62 27.63
CA GLY A 57 -11.57 4.55 27.29
C GLY A 57 -11.28 5.41 26.06
N GLY A 58 -10.25 5.06 25.29
CA GLY A 58 -9.79 5.78 24.09
C GLY A 58 -9.30 4.81 23.00
N MET A 59 -8.77 5.35 21.91
CA MET A 59 -8.24 4.58 20.78
C MET A 59 -6.98 5.24 20.23
N ALA A 60 -5.95 4.45 19.94
CA ALA A 60 -4.72 4.90 19.31
C ALA A 60 -4.59 4.37 17.86
N ALA A 61 -3.84 5.11 17.05
CA ALA A 61 -3.58 4.74 15.65
C ALA A 61 -2.39 3.77 15.54
N HIS A 62 -2.62 2.49 15.80
CA HIS A 62 -1.56 1.45 15.71
C HIS A 62 -1.19 1.03 14.29
N ILE A 63 -2.13 1.14 13.36
CA ILE A 63 -1.97 0.66 11.98
C ILE A 63 -2.34 1.81 11.04
N SER A 64 -1.41 2.17 10.15
CA SER A 64 -1.64 3.19 9.14
C SER A 64 -2.78 2.79 8.19
N PRO A 65 -3.53 3.77 7.65
CA PRO A 65 -4.47 3.49 6.58
C PRO A 65 -3.73 2.95 5.35
N PHE A 66 -4.25 1.87 4.76
CA PHE A 66 -3.69 1.28 3.55
C PHE A 66 -4.51 1.69 2.32
N ALA A 67 -3.82 1.79 1.17
CA ALA A 67 -4.44 2.20 -0.09
C ALA A 67 -5.46 1.17 -0.60
N GLN A 68 -6.49 1.64 -1.30
CA GLN A 68 -7.34 0.73 -2.08
C GLN A 68 -6.61 0.29 -3.35
N VAL A 69 -6.93 -0.91 -3.82
CA VAL A 69 -6.32 -1.49 -5.03
C VAL A 69 -6.54 -0.59 -6.25
N GLN A 70 -7.73 0.02 -6.34
CA GLN A 70 -8.11 0.94 -7.40
C GLN A 70 -7.24 2.20 -7.40
N ASP A 71 -6.97 2.75 -6.20
CA ASP A 71 -6.10 3.91 -6.04
C ASP A 71 -4.68 3.62 -6.51
N ILE A 72 -4.15 2.42 -6.21
CA ILE A 72 -2.82 2.00 -6.69
C ILE A 72 -2.77 1.97 -8.22
N GLY A 73 -3.81 1.48 -8.89
CA GLY A 73 -3.90 1.50 -10.35
C GLY A 73 -3.90 2.91 -10.94
N GLY A 74 -4.65 3.82 -10.31
CA GLY A 74 -4.62 5.25 -10.66
C GLY A 74 -3.22 5.85 -10.48
N LEU A 75 -2.59 5.61 -9.32
CA LEU A 75 -1.26 6.11 -9.00
C LEU A 75 -0.19 5.60 -9.97
N LEU A 76 -0.22 4.33 -10.36
CA LEU A 76 0.74 3.80 -11.32
C LEU A 76 0.57 4.44 -12.72
N ASN A 77 -0.67 4.60 -13.19
CA ASN A 77 -0.95 5.25 -14.47
C ASN A 77 -0.45 6.70 -14.52
N ILE A 78 -0.79 7.53 -13.52
CA ILE A 78 -0.39 8.94 -13.52
C ILE A 78 1.12 9.13 -13.37
N ASN A 79 1.83 8.11 -12.89
CA ASN A 79 3.29 8.10 -12.75
C ASN A 79 4.01 7.43 -13.94
N GLY A 80 3.31 7.19 -15.06
CA GLY A 80 3.92 6.77 -16.32
C GLY A 80 4.21 5.28 -16.43
N PHE A 81 3.68 4.44 -15.53
CA PHE A 81 3.75 2.99 -15.69
C PHE A 81 2.73 2.52 -16.73
N THR A 82 3.14 1.57 -17.57
CA THR A 82 2.31 0.94 -18.60
C THR A 82 2.22 -0.56 -18.37
N MET A 83 1.30 -1.25 -19.07
CA MET A 83 1.06 -2.70 -18.93
C MET A 83 0.84 -3.15 -17.48
N LEU A 84 -0.01 -2.41 -16.76
CA LEU A 84 -0.25 -2.66 -15.34
C LEU A 84 -0.92 -4.03 -15.12
N THR A 85 -0.33 -4.82 -14.22
CA THR A 85 -0.95 -6.00 -13.65
C THR A 85 -1.02 -5.83 -12.14
N ILE A 86 -2.24 -5.72 -11.61
CA ILE A 86 -2.47 -5.54 -10.17
C ILE A 86 -3.38 -6.67 -9.73
N VAL A 87 -2.92 -7.43 -8.74
CA VAL A 87 -3.64 -8.56 -8.19
C VAL A 87 -3.83 -8.32 -6.70
N SER A 88 -5.08 -8.31 -6.25
CA SER A 88 -5.41 -8.33 -4.84
C SER A 88 -5.70 -9.76 -4.43
N VAL A 89 -5.03 -10.22 -3.38
CA VAL A 89 -5.30 -11.54 -2.81
C VAL A 89 -6.27 -11.35 -1.67
N TYR A 90 -7.53 -11.73 -1.88
CA TYR A 90 -8.53 -11.78 -0.83
C TYR A 90 -8.38 -13.11 -0.09
N PHE A 91 -7.96 -13.04 1.18
CA PHE A 91 -8.06 -14.18 2.08
C PHE A 91 -9.33 -13.97 2.92
N LEU A 92 -10.34 -14.81 2.64
CA LEU A 92 -11.62 -15.06 3.33
C LEU A 92 -12.38 -13.85 3.89
#